data_AF-A0A914NK71-F1
#
_entry.id   AF-A0A914NK71-F1
#
_cell.length_a   1.000
_cell.length_b   1.000
_cell.length_c   1.000
_cell.angle_alpha   90.00
_cell.angle_beta   90.00
_cell.angle_gamma   90.00
#
_symmetry.space_group_name_H-M   'P 1'
#
loop_
_entity.id
_entity.type
_entity.pdbx_description
1 polymer ?
#
loop_
_entity_poly.entity_id
_entity_poly.type
_entity_poly.pdbx_seq_one_letter_code
_entity_poly.pdbx_strand_id
1 'polypeptide(L)' 'MTPQDFLDSLTLDEPRERTFRNVINKNQVKKFIQNTPPLRKGNSKMFSELGDKGIISYAEYLFLVTLLTKFSEN' A
#
# COMPACT_ATOMS: atom_id res chain seq x y z
N MET A 1 1.74 4.77 4.89
CA MET A 1 0.46 4.11 4.59
C MET A 1 0.71 2.63 4.41
N THR A 2 -0.26 1.77 4.70
CA THR A 2 -0.19 0.37 4.28
C THR A 2 -0.68 0.20 2.83
N PRO A 3 -0.42 -0.95 2.17
CA PRO A 3 -1.07 -1.28 0.91
C PRO A 3 -2.61 -1.22 0.96
N GLN A 4 -3.21 -1.62 2.08
CA GLN A 4 -4.66 -1.47 2.27
C GLN A 4 -5.08 -0.01 2.39
N ASP A 5 -4.34 0.83 3.13
CA ASP A 5 -4.61 2.27 3.21
C ASP A 5 -4.60 2.93 1.83
N PHE A 6 -3.71 2.48 0.93
CA PHE A 6 -3.67 2.97 -0.44
C PHE A 6 -4.95 2.61 -1.21
N LEU A 7 -5.40 1.35 -1.13
CA LEU A 7 -6.65 0.91 -1.77
C LEU A 7 -7.86 1.67 -1.22
N ASP A 8 -7.93 1.85 0.09
CA ASP A 8 -9.01 2.61 0.73
C ASP A 8 -9.00 4.07 0.27
N SER A 9 -7.83 4.70 0.14
CA SER A 9 -7.71 6.10 -0.30
C SER A 9 -8.20 6.36 -1.72
N LEU A 10 -8.41 5.30 -2.51
CA LEU A 10 -8.95 5.37 -3.88
C LEU A 10 -10.41 4.96 -3.97
N THR A 11 -10.92 4.20 -3.00
CA THR A 11 -12.25 3.56 -3.07
C THR A 11 -13.24 4.09 -2.05
N LEU A 12 -12.76 4.75 -0.99
CA LEU A 12 -13.59 5.32 0.06
C LEU A 12 -13.47 6.85 0.04
N ASP A 13 -14.60 7.52 0.19
CA ASP A 13 -14.65 8.98 0.31
C ASP A 13 -14.07 9.46 1.66
N GLU A 14 -14.21 8.64 2.70
CA GLU A 14 -13.71 8.91 4.05
C GLU A 14 -12.86 7.74 4.59
N PRO A 15 -11.82 8.03 5.40
CA PRO A 15 -10.97 7.00 5.97
C PRO A 15 -11.75 6.13 6.97
N ARG A 16 -11.47 4.83 6.99
CA ARG A 16 -12.02 3.91 7.99
C ARG A 16 -11.65 4.37 9.39
N GLU A 17 -12.60 4.25 10.33
CA GLU A 17 -12.34 4.51 11.74
C GLU A 17 -11.17 3.65 12.23
N ARG A 18 -10.11 4.30 12.72
CA ARG A 18 -8.95 3.61 13.26
C ARG A 18 -9.04 3.58 14.76
N THR A 19 -9.14 2.39 15.34
CA THR A 19 -9.12 2.22 16.80
C THR A 19 -7.79 2.70 17.39
N PHE A 20 -6.66 2.48 16.69
CA PHE A 20 -5.32 2.92 17.12
C PHE A 20 -4.38 3.21 15.94
N ARG A 21 -3.42 4.12 16.15
CA ARG A 21 -2.30 4.33 15.22
C ARG A 21 -1.18 3.34 15.54
N ASN A 22 -0.89 2.45 14.59
CA ASN A 22 0.21 1.48 14.76
C ASN A 22 1.58 2.17 14.74
N VAL A 23 2.37 1.98 15.80
CA VAL A 23 3.79 2.37 15.84
C VAL A 23 4.62 1.19 15.32
N ILE A 24 5.27 1.38 14.17
CA ILE A 24 6.03 0.33 13.51
C ILE A 24 7.49 0.39 13.97
N ASN A 25 8.01 -0.73 14.46
CA ASN A 25 9.43 -0.85 14.84
C ASN A 25 10.29 -1.44 13.70
N LYS A 26 11.62 -1.32 13.83
CA LYS A 26 12.58 -1.79 12.81
C LYS A 26 12.45 -3.28 12.48
N ASN A 27 12.05 -4.13 13.44
CA ASN A 27 11.89 -5.56 13.20
C ASN A 27 10.65 -5.87 12.37
N GLN A 28 9.56 -5.12 12.57
CA GLN A 28 8.37 -5.22 11.73
C GLN A 28 8.67 -4.77 10.30
N VAL A 29 9.42 -3.68 10.13
CA VAL A 29 9.87 -3.24 8.79
C VAL A 29 10.66 -4.33 8.08
N LYS A 30 11.61 -4.98 8.77
CA LYS A 30 12.36 -6.12 8.20
C LYS A 30 11.46 -7.27 7.77
N LYS A 31 10.44 -7.61 8.58
CA LYS A 31 9.46 -8.65 8.22
C LYS A 31 8.64 -8.28 6.99
N PHE A 32 8.23 -7.02 6.84
CA PHE A 32 7.52 -6.57 5.64
C PHE A 32 8.36 -6.74 4.39
N ILE A 33 9.65 -6.36 4.46
CA ILE A 33 10.59 -6.55 3.35
C ILE A 33 10.77 -8.03 3.01
N GLN A 34 10.95 -8.90 4.03
CA GLN A 34 11.09 -10.34 3.83
C GLN A 34 9.85 -10.99 3.19
N ASN A 35 8.66 -10.51 3.54
CA ASN A 35 7.39 -11.01 3.02
C ASN A 35 6.99 -10.37 1.68
N THR A 36 7.71 -9.36 1.21
CA THR A 36 7.40 -8.70 -0.06
C THR A 36 7.71 -9.66 -1.20
N PRO A 37 6.72 -10.02 -2.05
CA PRO A 37 6.95 -10.93 -3.15
C PRO A 37 7.90 -10.29 -4.18
N PRO A 38 8.76 -11.10 -4.84
CA PRO A 38 9.62 -10.59 -5.90
C PRO A 38 8.77 -10.12 -7.09
N LEU A 39 9.29 -9.16 -7.86
CA LEU A 39 8.60 -8.52 -8.99
C LEU A 39 7.99 -9.53 -9.99
N ARG A 40 8.68 -10.66 -10.27
CA ARG A 40 8.20 -11.71 -11.19
C ARG A 40 6.93 -12.43 -10.71
N LYS A 41 6.57 -12.29 -9.43
CA LYS A 41 5.31 -12.81 -8.84
C LYS A 41 4.22 -11.73 -8.72
N GLY A 42 4.44 -10.56 -9.33
CA GLY A 42 3.45 -9.50 -9.37
C GLY A 42 2.12 -9.98 -9.96
N ASN A 43 1.02 -9.60 -9.32
CA ASN A 43 -0.34 -9.94 -9.73
C ASN A 43 -1.27 -8.77 -9.37
N SER A 44 -2.50 -8.77 -9.90
CA SER A 44 -3.48 -7.70 -9.67
C SER A 44 -4.02 -7.61 -8.23
N LYS A 45 -3.78 -8.64 -7.41
CA LYS A 45 -4.23 -8.74 -6.01
C LYS A 45 -3.14 -8.39 -5.00
N MET A 46 -1.91 -8.10 -5.43
CA MET A 46 -0.74 -7.93 -4.56
C MET A 46 -0.99 -6.97 -3.39
N PHE A 47 -1.63 -5.82 -3.62
CA PHE A 47 -1.89 -4.84 -2.57
C PHE A 47 -2.90 -5.37 -1.54
N SER A 48 -3.96 -6.05 -1.98
CA SER A 48 -4.93 -6.69 -1.07
C SER A 48 -4.33 -7.88 -0.32
N GLU A 49 -3.42 -8.64 -0.93
CA GLU A 49 -2.72 -9.76 -0.30
C GLU A 49 -1.72 -9.29 0.78
N LEU A 50 -1.03 -8.18 0.53
CA LEU A 50 -0.14 -7.56 1.52
C LEU A 50 -0.92 -6.91 2.66
N GLY A 51 -2.08 -6.31 2.38
CA GLY A 51 -2.98 -5.70 3.36
C GLY A 51 -2.24 -4.66 4.23
N ASP A 52 -2.16 -4.90 5.52
CA ASP A 52 -1.46 -4.03 6.48
C ASP A 52 0.04 -4.30 6.62
N LYS A 53 0.58 -5.30 5.89
CA LYS A 53 1.97 -5.77 6.01
C LYS A 53 2.90 -5.13 4.99
N GLY A 54 2.79 -3.82 4.83
CA GLY A 54 3.64 -3.05 3.92
C GLY A 54 3.68 -1.59 4.31
N ILE A 55 4.62 -0.86 3.72
CA ILE A 55 4.80 0.57 3.94
C ILE A 55 4.87 1.24 2.58
N ILE A 56 4.06 2.28 2.42
CA ILE A 56 4.05 3.20 1.28
C ILE A 56 4.32 4.59 1.88
N SER A 57 5.41 5.19 1.43
CA SER A 57 5.78 6.57 1.73
C SER A 57 4.93 7.56 0.92
N TYR A 58 4.98 8.83 1.30
CA TYR A 58 4.25 9.88 0.59
C TYR A 58 4.69 10.02 -0.88
N ALA A 59 5.99 9.89 -1.16
CA ALA A 59 6.50 9.95 -2.53
C ALA A 59 6.01 8.76 -3.38
N GLU A 60 6.02 7.56 -2.80
CA GLU A 60 5.50 6.35 -3.47
C GLU A 60 3.99 6.44 -3.72
N TYR A 61 3.23 6.99 -2.77
CA TYR A 61 1.80 7.27 -2.95
C TYR A 61 1.55 8.16 -4.17
N LEU A 62 2.21 9.31 -4.27
CA LEU A 62 2.04 10.23 -5.40
C LEU A 62 2.45 9.57 -6.72
N PHE A 63 3.52 8.78 -6.73
CA PHE A 63 3.94 8.00 -7.89
C PHE A 63 2.83 7.03 -8.35
N LEU A 64 2.27 6.25 -7.43
CA LEU A 64 1.21 5.29 -7.73
C LEU A 64 -0.08 5.97 -8.22
N VAL A 65 -0.49 7.07 -7.60
CA VAL A 65 -1.66 7.86 -8.06
C VAL A 65 -1.41 8.37 -9.49
N THR A 66 -0.21 8.89 -9.75
CA THR A 66 0.17 9.40 -11.08
C THR A 66 0.13 8.29 -12.13
N LEU A 67 0.54 7.06 -11.78
CA LEU A 67 0.42 5.92 -12.70
C LEU A 67 -1.05 5.66 -13.05
N LEU A 68 -1.94 5.58 -12.05
CA LEU A 68 -3.36 5.29 -12.26
C LEU A 68 -4.04 6.32 -13.15
N THR A 69 -3.73 7.62 -12.98
CA THR A 69 -4.36 8.67 -13.78
C THR A 69 -3.81 8.74 -15.20
N LYS A 70 -2.50 8.53 -15.40
CA LYS A 70 -1.88 8.55 -16.74
C LYS A 70 -2.28 7.37 -17.61
N PHE A 71 -2.52 6.19 -17.02
CA PHE A 71 -2.98 5.03 -17.79
C PHE A 71 -4.47 5.13 -18.18
N SER A 72 -5.26 5.99 -17.54
CA SER A 72 -6.68 6.18 -17.90
C SER A 72 -6.89 7.11 -19.10
N GLU A 73 -5.87 7.86 -19.52
CA GLU A 73 -5.94 8.79 -20.67
C GLU A 73 -5.59 8.11 -22.02
N ASN A 74 -5.33 6.79 -22.02
CA ASN A 74 -5.17 5.96 -23.24
C ASN A 74 -6.34 5.00 -23.42
#